data_AF-A0A365ZDB5-F1
#
_entry.id   AF-A0A365ZDB5-F1
#
_cell.length_a   1.000
_cell.length_b   1.000
_cell.length_c   1.000
_cell.angle_alpha   90.00
_cell.angle_beta   90.00
_cell.angle_gamma   90.00
#
_symmetry.space_group_name_H-M   'P 1'
#
loop_
_entity.id
_entity.type
_entity.pdbx_description
1 polymer ?
#
loop_
_entity_poly.entity_id
_entity_poly.type
_entity_poly.pdbx_seq_one_letter_code
_entity_poly.pdbx_strand_id
1 'polypeptide(L)'
;MTRTVRSVEAEVLAALATVIDPELDEPVTELGFVRSVTIDDRGVEVHLRLPTSFCAPNFAYLMVADAYDALAAVPEAGRVRVLLDDHHDSDKINQGTAAGLGYVGTFGVEAEDSLDELRRTFRRKAHLAAMERCCRSLLASGAWTIEELPLLELFDLPVNPLKSALLRRREAIGLPNHPHARVLVDHDGTPIATTDVALRLRLAATTRVSIEGNAHFCRGLLATRYADADQAAPVVTNSRSHA
;
A
#
# COMPACT_ATOMS: atom_id res chain seq x y z
N MET A 1 -30.03 7.24 -10.39
CA MET A 1 -28.84 6.62 -9.78
C MET A 1 -29.06 6.62 -8.28
N THR A 2 -29.44 5.47 -7.73
CA THR A 2 -29.64 5.27 -6.30
C THR A 2 -28.25 5.22 -5.65
N ARG A 3 -27.88 6.26 -4.91
CA ARG A 3 -26.66 6.26 -4.08
C ARG A 3 -26.91 5.22 -2.97
N THR A 4 -26.37 4.02 -3.12
CA THR A 4 -26.33 3.06 -2.02
C THR A 4 -25.55 3.75 -0.90
N VAL A 5 -26.24 4.12 0.17
CA VAL A 5 -25.59 4.67 1.37
C VAL A 5 -24.73 3.54 1.92
N ARG A 6 -23.41 3.64 1.77
CA ARG A 6 -22.49 2.72 2.45
C ARG A 6 -22.54 3.09 3.93
N SER A 7 -22.55 2.08 4.80
CA SER A 7 -22.39 2.35 6.23
C SER A 7 -21.02 3.00 6.45
N VAL A 8 -20.91 3.86 7.47
CA VAL A 8 -19.64 4.49 7.83
C VAL A 8 -18.56 3.44 8.10
N GLU A 9 -18.93 2.31 8.68
CA GLU A 9 -18.05 1.14 8.82
C GLU A 9 -17.47 0.67 7.47
N ALA A 10 -18.32 0.50 6.46
CA ALA A 10 -17.89 0.06 5.14
C ALA A 10 -17.06 1.12 4.40
N GLU A 11 -17.22 2.41 4.72
CA GLU A 11 -16.39 3.50 4.21
C GLU A 11 -15.03 3.56 4.92
N VAL A 12 -15.00 3.41 6.25
CA VAL A 12 -13.78 3.33 7.06
C VAL A 12 -12.91 2.16 6.64
N LEU A 13 -13.49 0.96 6.51
CA LEU A 13 -12.74 -0.22 6.05
C LEU A 13 -12.26 -0.06 4.61
N ALA A 14 -13.04 0.58 3.74
CA ALA A 14 -12.62 0.87 2.37
C ALA A 14 -11.48 1.89 2.33
N ALA A 15 -11.49 2.91 3.19
CA ALA A 15 -10.41 3.89 3.32
C ALA A 15 -9.12 3.21 3.81
N LEU A 16 -9.20 2.38 4.86
CA LEU A 16 -8.06 1.60 5.35
C LEU A 16 -7.49 0.64 4.29
N ALA A 17 -8.33 0.05 3.45
CA ALA A 17 -7.89 -0.79 2.34
C ALA A 17 -7.12 -0.03 1.23
N THR A 18 -7.11 1.32 1.26
CA THR A 18 -6.26 2.13 0.38
C THR A 18 -4.87 2.41 0.96
N VAL A 19 -4.67 2.15 2.25
CA VAL A 19 -3.39 2.37 2.94
C VAL A 19 -2.49 1.18 2.65
N ILE A 20 -1.44 1.43 1.88
CA ILE A 20 -0.50 0.40 1.41
C ILE A 20 0.76 0.45 2.26
N ASP A 21 1.23 -0.71 2.72
CA ASP A 21 2.58 -0.80 3.27
C ASP A 21 3.60 -0.51 2.15
N PRO A 22 4.49 0.48 2.32
CA PRO A 22 5.39 0.92 1.27
C PRO A 22 6.34 -0.19 0.80
N GLU A 23 6.78 -1.07 1.69
CA GLU A 23 7.70 -2.15 1.36
C GLU A 23 6.99 -3.34 0.70
N LEU A 24 5.80 -3.67 1.19
CA LEU A 24 5.09 -4.90 0.86
C LEU A 24 4.11 -4.76 -0.32
N ASP A 25 3.78 -3.53 -0.73
CA ASP A 25 2.84 -3.25 -1.84
C ASP A 25 1.46 -3.91 -1.66
N GLU A 26 1.07 -4.18 -0.42
CA GLU A 26 -0.20 -4.78 0.01
C GLU A 26 -0.91 -3.85 1.01
N PRO A 27 -2.26 -3.80 1.02
CA PRO A 27 -3.01 -3.03 2.01
C PRO A 27 -2.75 -3.48 3.46
N VAL A 28 -2.69 -2.53 4.39
CA VAL A 28 -2.55 -2.83 5.83
C VAL A 28 -3.69 -3.71 6.37
N THR A 29 -4.86 -3.68 5.73
CA THR A 29 -6.00 -4.56 6.03
C THR A 29 -5.74 -6.00 5.59
N GLU A 30 -5.12 -6.22 4.43
CA GLU A 30 -4.81 -7.57 3.92
C GLU A 30 -3.62 -8.18 4.65
N LEU A 31 -2.67 -7.35 5.10
CA LEU A 31 -1.53 -7.75 5.90
C LEU A 31 -1.91 -8.08 7.37
N GLY A 32 -3.15 -7.79 7.79
CA GLY A 32 -3.61 -8.01 9.17
C GLY A 32 -3.06 -7.00 10.19
N PHE A 33 -2.52 -5.87 9.71
CA PHE A 33 -1.92 -4.84 10.56
C PHE A 33 -2.99 -4.01 11.28
N VAL A 34 -4.21 -3.94 10.75
CA VAL A 34 -5.34 -3.33 11.46
C VAL A 34 -5.83 -4.29 12.53
N ARG A 35 -5.59 -3.94 13.80
CA ARG A 35 -6.02 -4.73 14.96
C ARG A 35 -7.50 -4.51 15.26
N SER A 36 -7.91 -3.25 15.38
CA SER A 36 -9.27 -2.88 15.73
C SER A 36 -9.68 -1.53 15.17
N VAL A 37 -10.98 -1.39 14.93
CA VAL A 37 -11.64 -0.16 14.52
C VAL A 37 -12.82 0.08 15.48
N THR A 38 -12.80 1.20 16.18
CA THR A 38 -13.90 1.63 17.05
C THR A 38 -14.55 2.87 16.45
N ILE A 39 -15.87 2.79 16.27
CA ILE A 39 -16.69 3.86 15.69
C ILE A 39 -17.75 4.22 16.72
N ASP A 40 -17.74 5.46 17.17
CA ASP A 40 -18.75 6.02 18.09
C ASP A 40 -19.28 7.36 17.57
N ASP A 41 -20.10 8.03 18.37
CA ASP A 41 -20.67 9.34 18.02
C ASP A 41 -19.62 10.46 17.94
N ARG A 42 -18.43 10.28 18.52
CA ARG A 42 -17.33 11.25 18.48
C ARG A 42 -16.47 11.07 17.25
N GLY A 43 -16.26 9.84 16.80
CA GLY A 43 -15.56 9.56 15.57
C GLY A 43 -15.04 8.14 15.41
N VAL A 44 -13.82 8.02 14.89
CA VAL A 44 -13.19 6.74 14.52
C VAL A 44 -11.81 6.64 15.19
N GLU A 45 -11.60 5.55 15.90
CA GLU A 45 -10.30 5.17 16.48
C GLU A 45 -9.83 3.86 15.86
N VAL A 46 -8.59 3.84 15.35
CA VAL A 46 -7.99 2.67 14.71
C VAL A 46 -6.68 2.34 15.40
N HIS A 47 -6.53 1.06 15.74
CA HIS A 47 -5.28 0.51 16.24
C HIS A 47 -4.58 -0.29 15.16
N LEU A 48 -3.35 0.10 14.83
CA LEU A 48 -2.42 -0.62 13.97
C LEU A 48 -1.41 -1.38 14.84
N ARG A 49 -0.97 -2.54 14.36
CA ARG A 49 0.10 -3.35 14.97
C ARG A 49 1.01 -3.88 13.88
N LEU A 50 2.29 -4.05 14.21
CA LEU A 50 3.31 -4.45 13.25
C LEU A 50 3.96 -5.79 13.61
N PRO A 51 4.51 -6.53 12.63
CA PRO A 51 5.09 -7.86 12.85
C PRO A 51 6.20 -7.90 13.90
N THR A 52 6.96 -6.81 14.08
CA THR A 52 8.01 -6.69 15.09
C THR A 52 7.98 -5.32 15.76
N SER A 53 8.53 -5.21 16.97
CA SER A 53 8.65 -3.94 17.70
C SER A 53 9.67 -2.98 17.08
N PHE A 54 10.50 -3.47 16.16
CA PHE A 54 11.60 -2.76 15.51
C PHE A 54 11.44 -2.72 13.99
N CYS A 55 10.21 -2.78 13.49
CA CYS A 55 9.94 -2.41 12.11
C CYS A 55 10.49 -0.99 11.85
N ALA A 56 10.87 -0.70 10.62
CA ALA A 56 11.56 0.56 10.36
C ALA A 56 10.65 1.77 10.74
N PRO A 57 11.12 2.72 11.57
CA PRO A 57 10.25 3.78 12.10
C PRO A 57 9.64 4.67 11.02
N ASN A 58 10.36 4.87 9.91
CA ASN A 58 9.87 5.56 8.72
C ASN A 58 8.66 4.83 8.08
N PHE A 59 8.69 3.51 7.92
CA PHE A 59 7.56 2.75 7.37
C PHE A 59 6.38 2.71 8.33
N ALA A 60 6.64 2.50 9.62
CA ALA A 60 5.62 2.56 10.66
C ALA A 60 4.91 3.91 10.67
N TYR A 61 5.67 5.01 10.62
CA TYR A 61 5.14 6.36 10.52
C TYR A 61 4.29 6.57 9.25
N LEU A 62 4.79 6.15 8.09
CA LEU A 62 4.07 6.31 6.82
C LEU A 62 2.71 5.61 6.85
N MET A 63 2.63 4.39 7.39
CA MET A 63 1.37 3.66 7.51
C MET A 63 0.37 4.33 8.47
N VAL A 64 0.85 4.83 9.62
CA VAL A 64 0.00 5.54 10.59
C VAL A 64 -0.51 6.86 10.01
N ALA A 65 0.37 7.64 9.38
CA ALA A 65 0.01 8.91 8.75
C ALA A 65 -0.95 8.71 7.57
N ASP A 66 -0.68 7.74 6.68
CA ASP A 66 -1.56 7.44 5.54
C ASP A 66 -2.93 6.92 6.01
N ALA A 67 -2.98 6.13 7.09
CA ALA A 67 -4.25 5.72 7.68
C ALA A 67 -5.02 6.90 8.28
N TYR A 68 -4.34 7.84 8.94
CA TYR A 68 -4.98 9.05 9.44
C TYR A 68 -5.57 9.87 8.29
N ASP A 69 -4.80 10.14 7.24
CA ASP A 69 -5.23 10.92 6.08
C ASP A 69 -6.40 10.25 5.34
N ALA A 70 -6.33 8.93 5.13
CA ALA A 70 -7.39 8.16 4.47
C ALA A 70 -8.71 8.22 5.25
N LEU A 71 -8.65 8.09 6.58
CA LEU A 71 -9.82 8.17 7.46
C LEU A 71 -10.35 9.59 7.58
N ALA A 72 -9.48 10.60 7.63
CA ALA A 72 -9.87 12.00 7.70
C ALA A 72 -10.63 12.47 6.45
N ALA A 73 -10.41 11.80 5.30
CA ALA A 73 -11.15 12.04 4.07
C ALA A 73 -12.56 11.41 4.04
N VAL A 74 -12.93 10.59 5.02
CA VAL A 74 -14.27 9.97 5.09
C VAL A 74 -15.27 11.01 5.64
N PRO A 75 -16.33 11.37 4.88
CA PRO A 75 -17.21 12.49 5.23
C PRO A 75 -17.86 12.42 6.61
N GLU A 76 -18.13 11.20 7.10
CA GLU A 76 -18.80 10.96 8.38
C GLU A 76 -17.87 10.38 9.45
N ALA A 77 -16.54 10.45 9.29
CA ALA A 77 -15.61 9.87 10.27
C ALA A 77 -15.58 10.60 11.62
N GLY A 78 -15.96 11.88 11.69
CA GLY A 78 -15.84 12.67 12.92
C GLY A 78 -14.38 12.84 13.35
N ARG A 79 -14.08 12.74 14.65
CA ARG A 79 -12.71 12.79 15.15
C ARG A 79 -11.96 11.50 14.81
N VAL A 80 -10.89 11.60 14.03
CA VAL A 80 -10.02 10.47 13.68
C VAL A 80 -8.86 10.35 14.69
N ARG A 81 -8.58 9.12 15.13
CA ARG A 81 -7.39 8.75 15.89
C ARG A 81 -6.81 7.47 15.31
N VAL A 82 -5.53 7.48 15.00
CA VAL A 82 -4.79 6.27 14.59
C VAL A 82 -3.67 6.08 15.58
N LEU A 83 -3.61 4.88 16.16
CA LEU A 83 -2.66 4.51 17.19
C LEU A 83 -1.86 3.30 16.73
N LEU A 84 -0.55 3.36 16.92
CA LEU A 84 0.37 2.24 16.70
C LEU A 84 0.64 1.55 18.04
N ASP A 85 0.34 0.25 18.09
CA ASP A 85 0.52 -0.61 19.25
C ASP A 85 1.88 -1.33 19.20
N ASP A 86 2.51 -1.50 20.37
CA ASP A 86 3.69 -2.33 20.62
C ASP A 86 4.91 -2.10 19.69
N HIS A 87 5.08 -0.89 19.16
CA HIS A 87 6.27 -0.48 18.43
C HIS A 87 7.22 0.29 19.36
N HIS A 88 8.53 0.19 19.14
CA HIS A 88 9.52 0.91 19.93
C HIS A 88 9.24 2.42 19.96
N ASP A 89 8.90 2.99 18.80
CA ASP A 89 8.55 4.41 18.62
C ASP A 89 7.04 4.72 18.70
N SER A 90 6.21 3.81 19.24
CA SER A 90 4.74 4.00 19.30
C SER A 90 4.35 5.34 19.90
N ASP A 91 4.87 5.69 21.08
CA ASP A 91 4.53 6.94 21.76
C ASP A 91 4.87 8.17 20.92
N LYS A 92 6.06 8.16 20.31
CA LYS A 92 6.57 9.24 19.47
C LYS A 92 5.71 9.42 18.21
N ILE A 93 5.44 8.32 17.49
CA ILE A 93 4.60 8.32 16.28
C ILE A 93 3.17 8.75 16.59
N ASN A 94 2.58 8.23 17.67
CA ASN A 94 1.20 8.52 18.06
C ASN A 94 1.03 10.00 18.44
N GLN A 95 1.95 10.55 19.23
CA GLN A 95 1.94 11.97 19.61
C GLN A 95 2.17 12.87 18.40
N GLY A 96 3.15 12.55 17.55
CA GLY A 96 3.49 13.32 16.37
C GLY A 96 2.35 13.36 15.34
N THR A 97 1.67 12.24 15.13
CA THR A 97 0.50 12.16 14.24
C THR A 97 -0.68 12.93 14.82
N ALA A 98 -0.99 12.76 16.11
CA ALA A 98 -2.09 13.47 16.77
C ALA A 98 -1.91 14.99 16.78
N ALA A 99 -0.67 15.48 16.80
CA ALA A 99 -0.33 16.90 16.74
C ALA A 99 -0.08 17.42 15.31
N GLY A 100 -0.15 16.57 14.28
CA GLY A 100 0.05 16.97 12.88
C GLY A 100 1.47 17.46 12.58
N LEU A 101 2.48 16.93 13.27
CA LEU A 101 3.86 17.45 13.20
C LEU A 101 4.61 17.08 11.90
N GLY A 102 4.09 16.15 11.12
CA GLY A 102 4.84 15.54 10.01
C GLY A 102 6.02 14.68 10.51
N TYR A 103 6.75 14.04 9.59
CA TYR A 103 7.84 13.12 9.95
C TYR A 103 8.99 13.84 10.66
N VAL A 104 9.47 14.95 10.08
CA VAL A 104 10.58 15.75 10.64
C VAL A 104 10.21 16.34 12.00
N GLY A 105 8.97 16.83 12.17
CA GLY A 105 8.53 17.33 13.47
C GLY A 105 8.34 16.22 14.52
N THR A 106 8.03 15.00 14.09
CA THR A 106 7.90 13.82 14.97
C THR A 106 9.27 13.30 15.43
N PHE A 107 10.24 13.23 14.52
CA PHE A 107 11.54 12.59 14.76
C PHE A 107 12.69 13.55 15.08
N GLY A 108 12.53 14.84 14.80
CA GLY A 108 13.52 15.87 15.13
C GLY A 108 14.87 15.55 14.50
N VAL A 109 15.93 15.50 15.33
CA VAL A 109 17.31 15.25 14.88
C VAL A 109 17.53 13.87 14.25
N GLU A 110 16.62 12.92 14.48
CA GLU A 110 16.67 11.59 13.86
C GLU A 110 16.12 11.59 12.42
N ALA A 111 15.45 12.69 12.00
CA ALA A 111 14.91 12.86 10.66
C ALA A 111 15.56 14.07 9.98
N GLU A 112 16.58 13.79 9.16
CA GLU A 112 17.26 14.82 8.35
C GLU A 112 16.33 15.38 7.26
N ASP A 113 15.63 14.49 6.54
CA ASP A 113 14.78 14.82 5.39
C ASP A 113 13.35 14.29 5.55
N SER A 114 12.45 14.78 4.68
CA SER A 114 11.12 14.18 4.50
C SER A 114 11.20 12.76 3.93
N LEU A 115 10.10 12.01 4.03
CA LEU A 115 10.01 10.64 3.50
C LEU A 115 9.60 10.58 2.03
N ASP A 116 9.59 11.70 1.31
CA ASP A 116 9.09 11.77 -0.07
C ASP A 116 9.91 10.91 -1.03
N GLU A 117 11.25 10.97 -0.95
CA GLU A 117 12.11 10.16 -1.83
C GLU A 117 12.03 8.67 -1.51
N LEU A 118 11.91 8.33 -0.21
CA LEU A 118 11.67 6.96 0.22
C LEU A 118 10.36 6.43 -0.36
N ARG A 119 9.27 7.20 -0.24
CA ARG A 119 7.97 6.86 -0.81
C ARG A 119 8.04 6.71 -2.33
N ARG A 120 8.72 7.61 -3.04
CA ARG A 120 8.94 7.50 -4.49
C ARG A 120 9.68 6.22 -4.86
N THR A 121 10.74 5.87 -4.12
CA THR A 121 11.55 4.66 -4.36
C THR A 121 10.69 3.40 -4.28
N PHE A 122 9.88 3.27 -3.24
CA PHE A 122 9.03 2.09 -3.06
C PHE A 122 7.87 2.03 -4.04
N ARG A 123 7.25 3.16 -4.38
CA ARG A 123 6.22 3.21 -5.44
C ARG A 123 6.78 2.79 -6.81
N ARG A 124 8.03 3.17 -7.12
CA ARG A 124 8.72 2.71 -8.34
C ARG A 124 8.96 1.19 -8.32
N LYS A 125 9.33 0.61 -7.18
CA LYS A 125 9.46 -0.85 -7.00
C LYS A 125 8.12 -1.58 -7.15
N ALA A 126 7.05 -1.05 -6.57
CA ALA A 126 5.70 -1.57 -6.71
C ALA A 126 5.23 -1.57 -8.18
N HIS A 127 5.44 -0.47 -8.90
CA HIS A 127 5.19 -0.41 -10.35
C HIS A 127 5.98 -1.48 -11.10
N LEU A 128 7.28 -1.59 -10.83
CA LEU A 128 8.17 -2.56 -11.49
C LEU A 128 7.67 -4.00 -11.27
N ALA A 129 7.29 -4.35 -10.04
CA ALA A 129 6.74 -5.67 -9.71
C ALA A 129 5.39 -5.93 -10.39
N ALA A 130 4.49 -4.93 -10.43
CA ALA A 130 3.19 -5.06 -11.09
C ALA A 130 3.31 -5.22 -12.62
N MET A 131 4.18 -4.42 -13.25
CA MET A 131 4.49 -4.52 -14.67
C MET A 131 5.00 -5.92 -15.01
N GLU A 132 5.91 -6.43 -14.19
CA GLU A 132 6.51 -7.75 -14.38
C GLU A 132 5.50 -8.89 -14.19
N ARG A 133 4.53 -8.78 -13.27
CA ARG A 133 3.39 -9.71 -13.17
C ARG A 133 2.56 -9.74 -14.46
N CYS A 134 2.27 -8.59 -15.05
CA CYS A 134 1.57 -8.50 -16.33
C CYS A 134 2.37 -9.17 -17.46
N CYS A 135 3.65 -8.81 -17.63
CA CYS A 135 4.51 -9.38 -18.67
C CYS A 135 4.66 -10.90 -18.51
N ARG A 136 4.93 -11.39 -17.29
CA ARG A 136 5.01 -12.83 -17.02
C ARG A 136 3.72 -13.55 -17.41
N SER A 137 2.57 -13.01 -17.05
CA SER A 137 1.27 -13.65 -17.34
C SER A 137 1.04 -13.80 -18.85
N LEU A 138 1.45 -12.82 -19.66
CA LEU A 138 1.32 -12.87 -21.11
C LEU A 138 2.34 -13.79 -21.78
N LEU A 139 3.58 -13.80 -21.28
CA LEU A 139 4.60 -14.76 -21.73
C LEU A 139 4.18 -16.19 -21.42
N ALA A 140 3.62 -16.44 -20.22
CA ALA A 140 3.18 -17.76 -19.78
C ALA A 140 1.98 -18.29 -20.59
N SER A 141 1.10 -17.40 -21.08
CA SER A 141 -0.01 -17.81 -21.95
C SER A 141 0.42 -18.03 -23.41
N GLY A 142 1.65 -17.65 -23.78
CA GLY A 142 2.14 -17.68 -25.15
C GLY A 142 1.51 -16.61 -26.06
N ALA A 143 0.77 -15.66 -25.50
CA ALA A 143 0.13 -14.59 -26.28
C ALA A 143 1.14 -13.54 -26.78
N TRP A 144 2.31 -13.45 -26.13
CA TRP A 144 3.39 -12.53 -26.46
C TRP A 144 4.74 -13.21 -26.30
N THR A 145 5.73 -12.78 -27.08
CA THR A 145 7.14 -13.17 -26.95
C THR A 145 7.97 -12.08 -26.26
N ILE A 146 9.17 -12.42 -25.78
CA ILE A 146 10.08 -11.48 -25.11
C ILE A 146 10.47 -10.34 -26.07
N GLU A 147 10.66 -10.66 -27.35
CA GLU A 147 11.06 -9.75 -28.41
C GLU A 147 9.95 -8.72 -28.73
N GLU A 148 8.68 -9.10 -28.55
CA GLU A 148 7.52 -8.25 -28.79
C GLU A 148 7.17 -7.34 -27.60
N LEU A 149 7.59 -7.68 -26.37
CA LEU A 149 7.25 -6.93 -25.16
C LEU A 149 7.56 -5.41 -25.18
N PRO A 150 8.62 -4.91 -25.85
CA PRO A 150 8.83 -3.47 -26.02
C PRO A 150 7.68 -2.74 -26.71
N LEU A 151 6.89 -3.45 -27.51
CA LEU A 151 5.74 -2.92 -28.24
C LEU A 151 4.43 -3.09 -27.46
N LEU A 152 4.42 -3.83 -26.36
CA LEU A 152 3.20 -4.09 -25.56
C LEU A 152 2.61 -2.77 -25.02
N GLU A 153 1.34 -2.52 -25.36
CA GLU A 153 0.58 -1.36 -24.88
C GLU A 153 -0.38 -1.73 -23.75
N LEU A 154 -0.79 -0.73 -22.95
CA LEU A 154 -1.78 -0.94 -21.90
C LEU A 154 -3.11 -1.45 -22.46
N PHE A 155 -3.45 -1.12 -23.71
CA PHE A 155 -4.62 -1.64 -24.41
C PHE A 155 -4.61 -3.17 -24.51
N ASP A 156 -3.45 -3.75 -24.83
CA ASP A 156 -3.27 -5.18 -25.07
C ASP A 156 -3.39 -6.03 -23.79
N LEU A 157 -3.23 -5.41 -22.62
CA LEU A 157 -3.38 -6.10 -21.35
C LEU A 157 -4.83 -6.57 -21.13
N PRO A 158 -5.07 -7.84 -20.76
CA PRO A 158 -6.39 -8.32 -20.37
C PRO A 158 -6.99 -7.51 -19.22
N VAL A 159 -8.31 -7.29 -19.25
CA VAL A 159 -9.02 -6.62 -18.15
C VAL A 159 -9.12 -7.58 -16.97
N ASN A 160 -8.19 -7.46 -16.03
CA ASN A 160 -8.09 -8.31 -14.85
C ASN A 160 -7.43 -7.55 -13.69
N PRO A 161 -7.34 -8.15 -12.48
CA PRO A 161 -6.72 -7.49 -11.33
C PRO A 161 -5.26 -7.05 -11.55
N LEU A 162 -4.48 -7.75 -12.38
CA LEU A 162 -3.10 -7.37 -12.67
C LEU A 162 -3.03 -6.03 -13.42
N LYS A 163 -3.87 -5.85 -14.46
CA LYS A 163 -3.97 -4.58 -15.18
C LYS A 163 -4.40 -3.45 -14.26
N SER A 164 -5.44 -3.67 -13.45
CA SER A 164 -5.92 -2.66 -12.48
C SER A 164 -4.84 -2.30 -11.45
N ALA A 165 -4.06 -3.29 -10.99
CA ALA A 165 -2.95 -3.06 -10.08
C ALA A 165 -1.84 -2.21 -10.72
N LEU A 166 -1.45 -2.54 -11.96
CA LEU A 166 -0.46 -1.79 -12.72
C LEU A 166 -0.88 -0.34 -12.94
N LEU A 167 -2.11 -0.09 -13.40
CA LEU A 167 -2.61 1.26 -13.67
C LEU A 167 -2.61 2.15 -12.42
N ARG A 168 -3.05 1.63 -11.27
CA ARG A 168 -2.99 2.35 -9.99
C ARG A 168 -1.56 2.75 -9.61
N ARG A 169 -0.60 1.85 -9.82
CA ARG A 169 0.82 2.09 -9.48
C ARG A 169 1.46 3.09 -10.43
N ARG A 170 1.10 3.05 -11.72
CA ARG A 170 1.50 4.06 -12.71
C ARG A 170 1.00 5.45 -12.34
N GLU A 171 -0.27 5.57 -11.97
CA GLU A 171 -0.85 6.84 -11.50
C GLU A 171 -0.10 7.39 -10.29
N ALA A 172 0.21 6.54 -9.31
CA ALA A 172 0.91 6.93 -8.09
C ALA A 172 2.34 7.46 -8.30
N ILE A 173 2.96 7.19 -9.47
CA ILE A 173 4.27 7.70 -9.87
C ILE A 173 4.21 8.65 -11.08
N GLY A 174 3.01 9.05 -11.52
CA GLY A 174 2.83 9.99 -12.61
C GLY A 174 3.09 9.43 -14.02
N LEU A 175 3.08 8.11 -14.21
CA LEU A 175 3.24 7.51 -15.53
C LEU A 175 1.93 7.56 -16.35
N PRO A 176 2.01 7.67 -17.70
CA PRO A 176 0.83 7.68 -18.56
C PRO A 176 0.00 6.40 -18.44
N ASN A 177 -1.33 6.56 -18.35
CA ASN A 177 -2.32 5.48 -18.24
C ASN A 177 -3.28 5.37 -19.44
N HIS A 178 -3.01 6.10 -20.53
CA HIS A 178 -3.83 6.00 -21.74
C HIS A 178 -3.61 4.64 -22.45
N PRO A 179 -4.58 4.13 -23.24
CA PRO A 179 -4.51 2.80 -23.84
C PRO A 179 -3.23 2.52 -24.63
N HIS A 180 -2.74 3.50 -25.38
CA HIS A 180 -1.52 3.35 -26.21
C HIS A 180 -0.19 3.57 -25.46
N ALA A 181 -0.19 3.71 -24.14
CA ALA A 181 1.06 3.85 -23.39
C ALA A 181 1.76 2.49 -23.31
N ARG A 182 3.10 2.49 -23.41
CA ARG A 182 3.89 1.26 -23.29
C ARG A 182 3.84 0.70 -21.87
N VAL A 183 3.68 -0.62 -21.78
CA VAL A 183 3.76 -1.37 -20.52
C VAL A 183 5.19 -1.41 -20.01
N LEU A 184 6.12 -1.77 -20.89
CA LEU A 184 7.52 -1.99 -20.55
C LEU A 184 8.31 -0.67 -20.65
N VAL A 185 8.31 0.07 -19.56
CA VAL A 185 9.01 1.36 -19.42
C VAL A 185 9.84 1.39 -18.14
N ASP A 186 10.85 2.25 -18.10
CA ASP A 186 11.53 2.58 -16.85
C ASP A 186 10.70 3.52 -15.95
N HIS A 187 11.30 3.99 -14.86
CA HIS A 187 10.62 4.83 -13.87
C HIS A 187 10.32 6.24 -14.35
N ASP A 188 10.92 6.68 -15.46
CA ASP A 188 10.66 7.97 -16.11
C ASP A 188 9.69 7.83 -17.29
N GLY A 189 9.22 6.61 -17.57
CA GLY A 189 8.32 6.32 -18.67
C GLY A 189 9.03 6.10 -20.00
N THR A 190 10.36 6.01 -20.00
CA THR A 190 11.14 5.75 -21.20
C THR A 190 11.00 4.29 -21.60
N PRO A 191 10.68 3.98 -22.87
CA PRO A 191 10.63 2.60 -23.36
C PRO A 191 11.96 1.88 -23.17
N ILE A 192 11.89 0.61 -22.77
CA ILE A 192 13.07 -0.24 -22.62
C ILE A 192 13.55 -0.72 -23.99
N ALA A 193 14.85 -0.60 -24.26
CA ALA A 193 15.46 -1.10 -25.49
C ALA A 193 15.33 -2.62 -25.60
N THR A 194 15.08 -3.14 -26.81
CA THR A 194 14.88 -4.58 -27.06
C THR A 194 16.04 -5.44 -26.54
N THR A 195 17.28 -4.95 -26.62
CA THR A 195 18.48 -5.64 -26.12
C THR A 195 18.49 -5.82 -24.60
N ASP A 196 17.77 -4.98 -23.87
CA ASP A 196 17.81 -4.92 -22.40
C ASP A 196 16.61 -5.60 -21.75
N VAL A 197 15.58 -5.96 -22.52
CA VAL A 197 14.31 -6.53 -22.02
C VAL A 197 14.53 -7.70 -21.08
N ALA A 198 15.34 -8.67 -21.50
CA ALA A 198 15.59 -9.87 -20.71
C ALA A 198 16.25 -9.55 -19.36
N LEU A 199 17.22 -8.63 -19.34
CA LEU A 199 17.87 -8.20 -18.10
C LEU A 199 16.88 -7.44 -17.20
N ARG A 200 16.11 -6.51 -17.78
CA ARG A 200 15.14 -5.70 -17.04
C ARG A 200 14.03 -6.52 -16.42
N LEU A 201 13.49 -7.50 -17.14
CA LEU A 201 12.50 -8.43 -16.61
C LEU A 201 13.05 -9.29 -15.47
N ARG A 202 14.31 -9.75 -15.56
CA ARG A 202 14.96 -10.49 -14.45
C ARG A 202 15.07 -9.64 -13.19
N LEU A 203 15.54 -8.40 -13.32
CA LEU A 203 15.63 -7.47 -12.18
C LEU A 203 14.25 -7.14 -11.58
N ALA A 204 13.24 -6.97 -12.44
CA ALA A 204 11.88 -6.75 -12.02
C ALA A 204 11.29 -7.98 -11.29
N ALA A 205 11.61 -9.19 -11.76
CA ALA A 205 11.21 -10.43 -11.11
C ALA A 205 11.86 -10.58 -9.73
N THR A 206 13.14 -10.23 -9.58
CA THR A 206 13.81 -10.19 -8.26
C THR A 206 13.13 -9.20 -7.31
N THR A 207 12.79 -8.01 -7.81
CA THR A 207 12.07 -6.99 -7.02
C THR A 207 10.72 -7.52 -6.54
N ARG A 208 9.93 -8.12 -7.45
CA ARG A 208 8.65 -8.74 -7.12
C ARG A 208 8.78 -9.86 -6.08
N VAL A 209 9.74 -10.77 -6.27
CA VAL A 209 9.99 -11.88 -5.32
C VAL A 209 10.37 -11.34 -3.94
N SER A 210 11.18 -10.29 -3.87
CA SER A 210 11.53 -9.66 -2.60
C SER A 210 10.30 -9.08 -1.89
N ILE A 211 9.45 -8.37 -2.62
CA ILE A 211 8.21 -7.79 -2.07
C ILE A 211 7.29 -8.89 -1.53
N GLU A 212 7.00 -9.90 -2.35
CA GLU A 212 6.10 -11.00 -1.97
C GLU A 212 6.67 -11.85 -0.82
N GLY A 213 7.98 -12.09 -0.83
CA GLY A 213 8.68 -12.81 0.22
C GLY A 213 8.64 -12.07 1.56
N ASN A 214 8.91 -10.76 1.54
CA ASN A 214 8.82 -9.93 2.74
C ASN A 214 7.37 -9.87 3.26
N ALA A 215 6.38 -9.79 2.37
CA ALA A 215 4.96 -9.76 2.77
C ALA A 215 4.55 -11.07 3.46
N HIS A 216 4.94 -12.21 2.88
CA HIS A 216 4.71 -13.52 3.48
C HIS A 216 5.41 -13.67 4.83
N PHE A 217 6.67 -13.24 4.93
CA PHE A 217 7.45 -13.29 6.16
C PHE A 217 6.85 -12.41 7.27
N CYS A 218 6.46 -11.18 6.93
CA CYS A 218 5.79 -10.24 7.84
C CYS A 218 4.48 -10.79 8.37
N ARG A 219 3.65 -11.43 7.53
CA ARG A 219 2.42 -12.11 7.98
C ARG A 219 2.72 -13.24 8.97
N GLY A 220 3.74 -14.06 8.70
CA GLY A 220 4.16 -15.14 9.61
C GLY A 220 4.68 -14.64 10.96
N LEU A 221 5.49 -13.57 10.96
CA LEU A 221 5.97 -12.92 12.18
C LEU A 221 4.82 -12.31 12.99
N LEU A 222 3.89 -11.63 12.33
CA LEU A 222 2.71 -11.05 12.97
C LEU A 222 1.85 -12.13 13.65
N ALA A 223 1.56 -13.22 12.94
CA ALA A 223 0.78 -14.33 13.47
C ALA A 223 1.47 -14.98 14.68
N THR A 224 2.80 -15.14 14.62
CA THR A 224 3.60 -15.69 15.73
C THR A 224 3.60 -14.76 16.94
N ARG A 225 3.75 -13.45 16.71
CA ARG A 225 3.83 -12.44 17.76
C ARG A 225 2.51 -12.28 18.51
N TYR A 226 1.39 -12.36 17.81
CA TYR A 226 0.06 -12.11 18.34
C TYR A 226 -0.79 -13.37 18.33
N ALA A 227 -0.26 -14.48 18.84
CA ALA A 227 -0.74 -15.88 18.80
C ALA A 227 -2.25 -16.15 19.05
N ASP A 228 -3.06 -15.15 19.37
CA ASP A 228 -4.53 -15.15 19.43
C ASP A 228 -5.22 -14.70 18.13
N ALA A 229 -4.48 -14.36 17.08
CA ALA A 229 -5.03 -13.77 15.85
C ALA A 229 -5.50 -14.82 14.83
N ASP A 230 -6.50 -15.63 15.20
CA ASP A 230 -7.37 -16.32 14.24
C ASP A 230 -8.33 -15.32 13.52
N GLN A 231 -8.03 -14.02 13.60
CA GLN A 231 -8.77 -12.94 12.99
C GLN A 231 -7.90 -12.27 11.94
N ALA A 232 -7.98 -12.78 10.71
CA ALA A 232 -7.49 -12.09 9.53
C ALA A 232 -8.24 -10.76 9.28
N ALA A 233 -9.39 -10.57 9.93
CA ALA A 233 -10.20 -9.36 9.89
C ALA A 233 -10.00 -8.53 11.16
N PRO A 234 -10.02 -7.18 11.07
CA PRO A 234 -9.97 -6.32 12.25
C PRO A 234 -11.19 -6.53 13.16
N VAL A 235 -11.02 -6.37 14.47
CA VAL A 235 -12.15 -6.26 15.40
C VAL A 235 -12.83 -4.92 15.16
N VAL A 236 -14.04 -4.94 14.62
CA VAL A 236 -14.82 -3.71 14.38
C VAL A 236 -15.92 -3.59 15.43
N THR A 237 -15.97 -2.45 16.12
CA THR A 237 -17.04 -2.10 17.06
C THR A 237 -17.66 -0.79 16.62
N ASN A 238 -18.94 -0.81 16.29
CA ASN A 238 -19.70 0.38 15.94
C ASN A 238 -20.82 0.60 16.97
N SER A 239 -20.71 1.66 17.77
CA SER A 239 -21.66 2.05 18.81
C SER A 239 -22.30 3.41 18.52
N ARG A 240 -22.36 3.84 17.24
CA ARG A 240 -23.06 5.06 16.87
C ARG A 240 -24.54 5.00 17.19
N SER A 241 -25.05 6.08 17.77
CA SER A 241 -26.44 6.22 18.16
C SER A 241 -27.39 6.34 16.95
N HIS A 242 -26.87 6.69 15.77
CA HIS A 242 -27.61 6.79 14.51
C HIS A 242 -26.80 6.14 13.38
N ALA A 243 -27.42 5.17 12.68
CA ALA A 243 -26.86 4.44 11.53
C ALA A 243 -27.71 4.66 10.27
#